data_AF-D4YTU4-F1
#
_entry.id   AF-D4YTU4-F1
#
_cell.length_a   1.000
_cell.length_b   1.000
_cell.length_c   1.000
_cell.angle_alpha   90.00
_cell.angle_beta   90.00
_cell.angle_gamma   90.00
#
_symmetry.space_group_name_H-M   'P 1'
#
loop_
_entity.id
_entity.type
_entity.pdbx_description
1 polymer ?
#
loop_
_entity_poly.entity_id
_entity_poly.type
_entity_poly.pdbx_seq_one_letter_code
_entity_poly.pdbx_strand_id
1 'polypeptide(L)'
;MSAMDHQYETLDLIEEVTRKDGSKYYEISNIDQNGIAELAANRGYIKRVQILKVNIARTKPLITYEKYINENYHLQTLLNEDDWKNPKWVEWEKPKGKILDAYKMVLKANRIG
;
A
#
# COMPACT_ATOMS: atom_id res chain seq x y z
N MET A 1 -1.10 -25.77 -13.62
CA MET A 1 -0.83 -24.41 -13.12
C MET A 1 -1.44 -24.33 -11.74
N SER A 2 -0.60 -24.34 -10.69
CA SER A 2 -1.08 -24.12 -9.33
C SER A 2 -1.56 -22.67 -9.25
N ALA A 3 -2.84 -22.48 -8.90
CA ALA A 3 -3.31 -21.16 -8.51
C ALA A 3 -2.48 -20.78 -7.27
N MET A 4 -1.60 -19.78 -7.39
CA MET A 4 -1.04 -19.14 -6.21
C MET A 4 -2.23 -18.63 -5.41
N ASP A 5 -2.43 -19.23 -4.23
CA ASP A 5 -3.47 -18.83 -3.30
C ASP A 5 -3.14 -17.39 -2.89
N HIS A 6 -3.88 -16.41 -3.41
CA HIS A 6 -3.66 -15.02 -3.05
C HIS A 6 -4.13 -14.85 -1.61
N GLN A 7 -3.17 -14.84 -0.68
CA GLN A 7 -3.45 -14.56 0.72
C GLN A 7 -3.99 -13.14 0.82
N TYR A 8 -5.16 -13.01 1.44
CA TYR A 8 -5.78 -11.73 1.68
C TYR A 8 -5.01 -10.99 2.77
N GLU A 9 -4.48 -9.83 2.43
CA GLU A 9 -3.67 -8.99 3.31
C GLU A 9 -4.52 -7.92 4.00
N THR A 10 -4.27 -7.73 5.29
CA THR A 10 -4.90 -6.67 6.07
C THR A 10 -4.02 -5.42 6.04
N LEU A 11 -4.61 -4.26 5.78
CA LEU A 11 -3.96 -2.95 5.80
C LEU A 11 -4.20 -2.26 7.13
N ASP A 12 -3.15 -1.75 7.73
CA ASP A 12 -3.14 -1.21 9.08
C ASP A 12 -2.20 0.00 9.28
N LEU A 13 -1.58 0.50 8.21
CA LEU A 13 -0.68 1.65 8.25
C LEU A 13 -0.96 2.65 7.13
N ILE A 14 -0.42 3.87 7.31
CA ILE A 14 -0.41 4.93 6.30
C ILE A 14 1.02 5.43 6.15
N GLU A 15 1.48 5.58 4.91
CA GLU A 15 2.81 6.04 4.55
C GLU A 15 2.78 7.17 3.52
N GLU A 16 3.81 8.01 3.50
CA GLU A 16 4.11 8.95 2.43
C GLU A 16 5.16 8.36 1.51
N VAL A 17 4.84 8.24 0.23
CA VAL A 17 5.80 7.88 -0.81
C VAL A 17 6.23 9.14 -1.56
N THR A 18 7.54 9.28 -1.79
CA THR A 18 8.10 10.29 -2.69
C THR A 18 8.53 9.61 -3.99
N ARG A 19 7.90 10.01 -5.10
CA ARG A 19 8.21 9.53 -6.45
C ARG A 19 9.61 9.97 -6.91
N LYS A 20 10.09 9.40 -8.01
CA LYS A 20 11.38 9.79 -8.64
C LYS A 20 11.44 11.27 -8.98
N ASP A 21 10.34 11.84 -9.46
CA ASP A 21 10.24 13.26 -9.80
C ASP A 21 10.19 14.18 -8.55
N GLY A 22 10.07 13.61 -7.35
CA GLY A 22 9.98 14.35 -6.09
C GLY A 22 8.54 14.69 -5.65
N SER A 23 7.54 14.42 -6.49
CA SER A 23 6.13 14.50 -6.08
C SER A 23 5.82 13.46 -5.01
N LYS A 24 4.79 13.73 -4.20
CA LYS A 24 4.43 12.92 -3.05
C LYS A 24 3.01 12.40 -3.15
N TYR A 25 2.74 11.29 -2.51
CA TYR A 25 1.40 10.76 -2.29
C TYR A 25 1.35 9.93 -1.01
N TYR A 26 0.14 9.62 -0.55
CA TYR A 26 -0.06 8.72 0.57
C TYR A 26 -0.50 7.35 0.07
N GLU A 27 -0.11 6.31 0.80
CA GLU A 27 -0.59 4.95 0.58
C GLU A 27 -1.12 4.40 1.91
N ILE A 28 -2.21 3.64 1.87
CA ILE A 28 -2.72 2.90 3.02
C ILE A 28 -2.27 1.47 2.81
N SER A 29 -1.35 0.98 3.62
CA SER A 29 -0.66 -0.29 3.37
C SER A 29 -0.55 -1.14 4.64
N ASN A 30 0.37 -2.10 4.66
CA ASN A 30 0.77 -2.86 5.84
C ASN A 30 2.30 -2.97 5.90
N ILE A 31 2.83 -3.60 6.96
CA ILE A 31 4.28 -3.64 7.19
C ILE A 31 5.06 -4.33 6.06
N ASP A 32 4.49 -5.38 5.44
CA ASP A 32 5.10 -6.08 4.33
C ASP A 32 5.20 -5.18 3.10
N GLN A 33 4.09 -4.50 2.75
CA GLN A 33 4.08 -3.56 1.62
C GLN A 33 5.03 -2.39 1.86
N ASN A 34 5.15 -1.90 3.10
CA ASN A 34 6.12 -0.88 3.45
C ASN A 34 7.56 -1.38 3.25
N GLY A 35 7.89 -2.61 3.69
CA GLY A 35 9.21 -3.19 3.45
C GLY A 35 9.52 -3.36 1.96
N ILE A 36 8.52 -3.74 1.15
CA ILE A 36 8.66 -3.75 -0.32
C ILE A 36 8.88 -2.33 -0.86
N ALA A 37 8.22 -1.30 -0.32
CA ALA A 37 8.45 0.10 -0.68
C ALA A 37 9.86 0.57 -0.30
N GLU A 38 10.39 0.18 0.86
CA GLU A 38 11.76 0.48 1.26
C GLU A 38 12.79 -0.17 0.32
N LEU A 39 12.59 -1.43 -0.04
CA LEU A 39 13.39 -2.11 -1.07
C LEU A 39 13.28 -1.41 -2.42
N ALA A 40 12.09 -0.94 -2.78
CA ALA A 40 11.86 -0.19 -4.01
C ALA A 40 12.60 1.16 -4.01
N ALA A 41 12.69 1.84 -2.86
CA ALA A 41 13.49 3.04 -2.69
C ALA A 41 15.00 2.74 -2.82
N ASN A 42 15.49 1.68 -2.18
CA ASN A 42 16.89 1.25 -2.28
C ASN A 42 17.30 0.90 -3.72
N ARG A 43 16.36 0.39 -4.53
CA ARG A 43 16.56 0.09 -5.96
C ARG A 43 16.26 1.27 -6.88
N GLY A 44 15.92 2.43 -6.32
CA GLY A 44 15.68 3.65 -7.06
C GLY A 44 14.40 3.63 -7.91
N TYR A 45 13.39 2.82 -7.58
CA TYR A 45 12.05 2.88 -8.20
C TYR A 45 11.23 4.06 -7.66
N ILE A 46 11.43 4.39 -6.38
CA ILE A 46 10.96 5.61 -5.72
C ILE A 46 12.13 6.30 -5.02
N LYS A 47 11.95 7.53 -4.55
CA LYS A 47 13.00 8.25 -3.80
C LYS A 47 13.05 7.83 -2.33
N ARG A 48 11.89 7.73 -1.69
CA ARG A 48 11.75 7.35 -0.28
C ARG A 48 10.31 6.94 0.03
N VAL A 49 10.15 6.19 1.11
CA VAL A 49 8.88 5.93 1.79
C VAL A 49 9.05 6.28 3.27
N GLN A 50 7.99 6.78 3.90
CA GLN A 50 7.98 7.13 5.32
C GLN A 50 6.64 6.74 5.95
N ILE A 51 6.66 5.83 6.93
CA ILE A 51 5.48 5.53 7.74
C ILE A 51 5.04 6.79 8.51
N LEU A 52 3.77 7.16 8.38
CA LEU A 52 3.15 8.27 9.09
C LEU A 52 2.30 7.80 10.28
N LYS A 53 1.64 6.65 10.12
CA LYS A 53 0.74 6.09 11.13
C LYS A 53 0.73 4.56 11.03
N VAL A 54 0.75 3.89 12.17
CA VAL A 54 0.55 2.44 12.31
C VAL A 54 -0.67 2.16 13.18
N ASN A 55 -1.17 0.93 13.15
CA ASN A 55 -2.32 0.48 13.93
C ASN A 55 -3.57 1.36 13.71
N ILE A 56 -3.87 1.70 12.45
CA ILE A 56 -5.05 2.51 12.13
C ILE A 56 -6.33 1.74 12.43
N ALA A 57 -7.38 2.46 12.85
CA ALA A 57 -8.63 1.84 13.28
C ALA A 57 -9.31 1.06 12.14
N ARG A 58 -9.90 -0.10 12.48
CA ARG A 58 -10.51 -1.02 11.52
C ARG A 58 -11.92 -0.58 11.08
N THR A 59 -11.98 0.50 10.32
CA THR A 59 -13.22 1.16 9.90
C THR A 59 -13.81 0.58 8.61
N LYS A 60 -15.11 0.78 8.36
CA LYS A 60 -15.77 0.37 7.11
C LYS A 60 -15.11 0.96 5.85
N PRO A 61 -14.68 2.24 5.81
CA PRO A 61 -13.87 2.75 4.70
C PRO A 61 -12.58 1.97 4.48
N LEU A 62 -11.84 1.63 5.54
CA LEU A 62 -10.59 0.88 5.41
C LEU A 62 -10.83 -0.51 4.82
N ILE A 63 -11.82 -1.25 5.32
CA ILE A 63 -12.22 -2.56 4.78
C ILE A 63 -12.62 -2.44 3.29
N THR A 64 -13.31 -1.36 2.92
CA THR A 64 -13.74 -1.13 1.53
C THR A 64 -12.54 -0.90 0.59
N TYR A 65 -11.58 -0.08 1.01
CA TYR A 65 -10.37 0.18 0.24
C TYR A 65 -9.46 -1.04 0.16
N GLU A 66 -9.23 -1.71 1.28
CA GLU A 66 -8.42 -2.92 1.34
C GLU A 66 -8.95 -4.04 0.46
N LYS A 67 -10.26 -4.30 0.48
CA LYS A 67 -10.86 -5.33 -0.36
C LYS A 67 -10.55 -5.06 -1.83
N TYR A 68 -10.70 -3.81 -2.26
CA TYR A 68 -10.35 -3.41 -3.62
C TYR A 68 -8.87 -3.66 -3.93
N ILE A 69 -7.95 -3.31 -3.02
CA ILE A 69 -6.52 -3.53 -3.24
C ILE A 69 -6.22 -5.03 -3.40
N ASN A 70 -6.71 -5.86 -2.49
CA ASN A 70 -6.55 -7.32 -2.55
C ASN A 70 -7.18 -7.94 -3.81
N GLU A 71 -8.26 -7.38 -4.36
CA GLU A 71 -8.89 -7.90 -5.57
C GLU A 71 -8.17 -7.47 -6.87
N ASN A 72 -7.37 -6.40 -6.84
CA ASN A 72 -6.85 -5.76 -8.05
C ASN A 72 -5.32 -5.77 -8.18
N TYR A 73 -4.60 -6.06 -7.10
CA TYR A 73 -3.14 -6.04 -7.07
C TYR A 73 -2.59 -7.34 -6.49
N HIS A 74 -1.42 -7.76 -6.98
CA HIS A 74 -0.66 -8.80 -6.31
C HIS A 74 0.17 -8.17 -5.19
N LEU A 75 -0.23 -8.43 -3.95
CA LEU A 75 0.45 -7.91 -2.77
C LEU A 75 1.67 -8.77 -2.46
N GLN A 76 2.85 -8.22 -2.75
CA GLN A 76 4.13 -8.86 -2.51
C GLN A 76 4.39 -8.97 -1.00
N THR A 77 4.90 -10.10 -0.53
CA THR A 77 5.20 -10.29 0.91
C THR A 77 6.69 -10.44 1.13
N LEU A 78 7.17 -10.02 2.30
CA LEU A 78 8.57 -10.25 2.70
C LEU A 78 8.86 -11.74 2.99
N LEU A 79 7.82 -12.56 3.15
CA LEU A 79 7.95 -14.00 3.38
C LEU A 79 8.22 -14.79 2.09
N ASN A 80 7.96 -14.18 0.92
CA ASN A 80 8.24 -14.78 -0.38
C ASN A 80 9.60 -14.30 -0.90
N GLU A 81 10.50 -15.24 -1.15
CA GLU A 81 11.89 -14.94 -1.54
C GLU A 81 11.99 -14.15 -2.84
N ASP A 82 11.13 -14.46 -3.82
CA ASP A 82 11.16 -13.80 -5.11
C ASP A 82 10.73 -12.33 -5.02
N ASP A 83 9.79 -12.02 -4.11
CA ASP A 83 9.24 -10.69 -3.92
C ASP A 83 10.30 -9.72 -3.35
N TRP A 84 11.00 -10.11 -2.28
CA TRP A 84 12.04 -9.24 -1.71
C TRP A 84 13.34 -9.22 -2.54
N LYS A 85 13.63 -10.28 -3.31
CA LYS A 85 14.74 -10.28 -4.26
C LYS A 85 14.47 -9.48 -5.53
N ASN A 86 13.22 -9.33 -5.95
CA ASN A 86 12.85 -8.63 -7.18
C ASN A 86 11.57 -7.79 -6.99
N PRO A 87 11.60 -6.75 -6.13
CA PRO A 87 10.41 -5.99 -5.79
C PRO A 87 9.90 -5.24 -7.01
N LYS A 88 8.63 -5.47 -7.33
CA LYS A 88 7.90 -4.73 -8.36
C LYS A 88 7.22 -3.53 -7.71
N TRP A 89 7.59 -2.33 -8.12
CA TRP A 89 6.91 -1.13 -7.64
C TRP A 89 5.72 -0.78 -8.53
N VAL A 90 4.54 -0.69 -7.93
CA VAL A 90 3.32 -0.19 -8.56
C VAL A 90 2.65 0.77 -7.59
N GLU A 91 2.40 2.00 -8.04
CA GLU A 91 1.51 2.90 -7.32
C GLU A 91 0.06 2.46 -7.56
N TRP A 92 -0.71 2.24 -6.48
CA TRP A 92 -2.07 1.75 -6.62
C TRP A 92 -3.03 2.85 -7.06
N GLU A 93 -3.85 2.53 -8.06
CA GLU A 93 -4.88 3.41 -8.55
C GLU A 93 -5.99 3.58 -7.51
N LYS A 94 -6.54 4.80 -7.45
CA LYS A 94 -7.60 5.17 -6.51
C LYS A 94 -8.79 5.67 -7.34
N PRO A 95 -9.51 4.77 -8.03
CA PRO A 95 -10.54 5.15 -9.00
C PRO A 95 -11.64 5.99 -8.34
N LYS A 96 -12.16 6.96 -9.10
CA LYS A 96 -13.23 7.87 -8.64
C LYS A 96 -14.44 7.10 -8.12
N GLY A 97 -15.14 7.71 -7.17
CA GLY A 97 -16.30 7.13 -6.49
C GLY A 97 -15.88 6.41 -5.21
N LYS A 98 -16.54 5.29 -4.91
CA LYS A 98 -16.50 4.65 -3.58
C LYS A 98 -15.08 4.33 -3.08
N ILE A 99 -14.15 3.95 -3.97
CA ILE A 99 -12.78 3.60 -3.58
C ILE A 99 -11.98 4.85 -3.18
N LEU A 100 -11.97 5.88 -4.04
CA LEU A 100 -11.34 7.15 -3.72
C LEU A 100 -11.95 7.81 -2.46
N ASP A 101 -13.27 7.73 -2.29
CA ASP A 101 -13.96 8.26 -1.12
C ASP A 101 -13.56 7.51 0.15
N ALA A 102 -13.50 6.18 0.10
CA ALA A 102 -13.06 5.35 1.20
C ALA A 102 -11.61 5.65 1.61
N TYR A 103 -10.70 5.70 0.63
CA TYR A 103 -9.31 6.10 0.82
C TYR A 103 -9.20 7.47 1.53
N LYS A 104 -9.90 8.50 1.02
CA LYS A 104 -9.90 9.84 1.63
C LYS A 104 -10.47 9.85 3.04
N MET A 105 -11.51 9.06 3.31
CA MET A 105 -12.10 8.95 4.65
C MET A 105 -11.11 8.33 5.66
N VAL A 106 -10.32 7.34 5.26
CA VAL A 106 -9.27 6.76 6.12
C VAL A 106 -8.20 7.81 6.43
N LEU A 107 -7.71 8.54 5.42
CA LEU A 107 -6.73 9.60 5.64
C LEU A 107 -7.27 10.68 6.59
N LYS A 108 -8.49 11.16 6.32
CA LYS A 108 -9.16 12.17 7.17
C LYS A 108 -9.33 11.71 8.62
N ALA A 109 -9.75 10.46 8.83
CA ALA A 109 -9.91 9.89 10.17
C ALA A 109 -8.59 9.83 10.95
N ASN A 110 -7.46 9.71 10.25
CA ASN A 110 -6.12 9.69 10.82
C ASN A 110 -5.42 11.05 10.81
N ARG A 111 -6.13 12.14 10.42
CA ARG A 111 -5.60 13.51 10.31
C ARG A 111 -4.41 13.62 9.36
N ILE A 112 -4.44 12.85 8.27
CA ILE A 112 -3.47 12.90 7.17
C ILE A 112 -4.19 13.53 5.96
N GLY A 113 -3.56 14.52 5.34
CA GLY A 113 -4.17 15.32 4.27
C GLY A 113 -3.75 16.78 4.36
#